data_AF-A0A0D7AWT4-F1
#
_entry.id   AF-A0A0D7AWT4-F1
#
_cell.length_a   1.000
_cell.length_b   1.000
_cell.length_c   1.000
_cell.angle_alpha   90.00
_cell.angle_beta   90.00
_cell.angle_gamma   90.00
#
_symmetry.space_group_name_H-M   'P 1'
#
loop_
_entity.id
_entity.type
_entity.pdbx_description
1 polymer ?
#
loop_
_entity_poly.entity_id
_entity_poly.type
_entity_poly.pdbx_seq_one_letter_code
_entity_poly.pdbx_strand_id
1 'polypeptide(L)'
;MSRIQLLKQATRLVGTHGFTREALAESARALPGQSEPLSDLAVSALFGYGDDARRVLVNAWLDEGLSNMAAQPSTSVRDALHTRLQQNEPVLGHLPEAFALLASSSKLVPLDPIPAAQHTFRVVDTACRIANDQSVQLAWWKERATLAAVYGAAELHQLTSPTTAPAFLDKLLDEASSLHKVADEVGLFSSYVFKSWVGIARSKGFIS
;
A
#
# COMPACT_ATOMS: atom_id res chain seq x y z
N MET A 1 20.39 -15.32 -11.98
CA MET A 1 19.40 -15.06 -10.90
C MET A 1 18.33 -14.16 -11.47
N SER A 2 17.04 -14.48 -11.31
CA SER A 2 15.98 -13.64 -11.90
C SER A 2 15.67 -12.43 -11.00
N ARG A 3 15.48 -11.27 -11.61
CA ARG A 3 15.05 -10.03 -10.93
C ARG A 3 13.81 -10.24 -10.06
N ILE A 4 12.87 -11.05 -10.53
CA ILE A 4 11.61 -11.37 -9.84
C ILE A 4 11.88 -12.17 -8.56
N GLN A 5 12.79 -13.16 -8.61
CA GLN A 5 13.16 -13.94 -7.44
C GLN A 5 13.82 -13.08 -6.37
N LEU A 6 14.73 -12.19 -6.79
CA LEU A 6 15.38 -11.23 -5.89
C LEU A 6 14.36 -10.30 -5.23
N LEU A 7 13.44 -9.72 -6.00
CA LEU A 7 12.38 -8.87 -5.44
C LEU A 7 11.51 -9.60 -4.42
N LYS A 8 11.11 -10.85 -4.71
CA LYS A 8 10.34 -11.67 -3.78
C LYS A 8 11.08 -11.98 -2.48
N GLN A 9 12.41 -12.07 -2.50
CA GLN A 9 13.18 -12.20 -1.26
C GLN A 9 13.33 -10.85 -0.56
N ALA A 10 13.54 -9.77 -1.31
CA ALA A 10 13.67 -8.42 -0.75
C ALA A 10 12.41 -7.98 0.01
N THR A 11 11.21 -8.29 -0.49
CA THR A 11 9.95 -7.95 0.21
C THR A 11 9.85 -8.56 1.61
N ARG A 12 10.43 -9.75 1.80
CA ARG A 12 10.48 -10.44 3.11
C ARG A 12 11.47 -9.79 4.08
N LEU A 13 12.46 -9.07 3.54
CA LEU A 13 13.47 -8.36 4.33
C LEU A 13 13.01 -6.96 4.78
N VAL A 14 11.90 -6.45 4.24
CA VAL A 14 11.39 -5.11 4.56
C VAL A 14 11.13 -4.93 6.05
N GLY A 15 10.67 -5.96 6.78
CA GLY A 15 10.44 -5.86 8.23
C GLY A 15 11.71 -5.50 9.02
N THR A 16 12.87 -5.96 8.56
CA THR A 16 14.16 -5.74 9.23
C THR A 16 14.99 -4.61 8.61
N HIS A 17 14.94 -4.45 7.28
CA HIS A 17 15.80 -3.52 6.55
C HIS A 17 15.05 -2.29 6.00
N GLY A 18 13.72 -2.24 6.12
CA GLY A 18 12.89 -1.21 5.52
C GLY A 18 12.83 -1.29 3.99
N PHE A 19 12.25 -0.26 3.36
CA PHE A 19 12.16 -0.14 1.90
C PHE A 19 13.43 0.51 1.34
N THR A 20 14.54 -0.21 1.45
CA THR A 20 15.90 0.31 1.24
C THR A 20 16.63 -0.41 0.11
N ARG A 21 17.74 0.18 -0.33
CA ARG A 21 18.63 -0.45 -1.34
C ARG A 21 19.38 -1.64 -0.72
N GLU A 22 19.64 -1.55 0.58
CA GLU A 22 20.23 -2.59 1.40
C GLU A 22 19.32 -3.83 1.43
N ALA A 23 18.01 -3.68 1.59
CA ALA A 23 17.07 -4.80 1.49
C ALA A 23 17.14 -5.53 0.13
N LEU A 24 17.32 -4.77 -0.95
CA LEU A 24 17.52 -5.34 -2.30
C LEU A 24 18.88 -6.03 -2.44
N ALA A 25 19.94 -5.45 -1.89
CA ALA A 25 21.27 -6.04 -1.91
C ALA A 25 21.32 -7.36 -1.14
N GLU A 26 20.75 -7.38 0.06
CA GLU A 26 20.69 -8.54 0.96
C GLU A 26 19.80 -9.67 0.42
N SER A 27 18.87 -9.38 -0.50
CA SER A 27 18.02 -10.39 -1.13
C SER A 27 18.79 -11.49 -1.86
N ALA A 28 20.02 -11.20 -2.31
CA ALA A 28 20.89 -12.19 -2.93
C ALA A 28 21.35 -13.27 -1.94
N ARG A 29 21.61 -12.92 -0.67
CA ARG A 29 22.04 -13.87 0.37
C ARG A 29 20.99 -14.92 0.71
N ALA A 30 19.72 -14.62 0.44
CA ALA A 30 18.62 -15.57 0.61
C ALA A 30 18.56 -16.65 -0.49
N LEU A 31 19.42 -16.58 -1.51
CA LEU A 31 19.43 -17.51 -2.64
C LEU A 31 20.56 -18.55 -2.52
N PRO A 32 20.34 -19.81 -2.94
CA PRO A 32 21.35 -20.86 -2.83
C PRO A 32 22.65 -20.51 -3.56
N GLY A 33 23.79 -20.70 -2.88
CA GLY A 33 25.12 -20.48 -3.45
C GLY A 33 25.58 -19.02 -3.51
N GLN A 34 24.85 -18.10 -2.88
CA GLN A 34 25.20 -16.69 -2.80
C GLN A 34 25.43 -16.30 -1.34
N SER A 35 26.68 -15.98 -0.98
CA SER A 35 27.04 -15.51 0.37
C SER A 35 27.15 -13.99 0.45
N GLU A 36 27.37 -13.33 -0.69
CA GLU A 36 27.59 -11.89 -0.77
C GLU A 36 26.31 -11.15 -1.19
N PRO A 37 26.12 -9.91 -0.70
CA PRO A 37 25.03 -9.06 -1.14
C PRO A 37 25.32 -8.54 -2.56
N LEU A 38 24.29 -8.07 -3.26
CA LEU A 38 24.50 -7.39 -4.54
C LEU A 38 25.34 -6.12 -4.32
N SER A 39 26.26 -5.84 -5.24
CA SER A 39 26.92 -4.54 -5.28
C SER A 39 25.92 -3.43 -5.58
N ASP A 40 26.21 -2.19 -5.17
CA ASP A 40 25.33 -1.05 -5.46
C ASP A 40 25.10 -0.83 -6.97
N LEU A 41 26.11 -1.13 -7.79
CA LEU A 41 25.98 -1.12 -9.24
C LEU A 41 24.98 -2.18 -9.74
N ALA A 42 25.00 -3.38 -9.16
CA ALA A 42 24.06 -4.44 -9.50
C ALA A 42 22.63 -4.09 -9.05
N VAL A 43 22.46 -3.51 -7.86
CA VAL A 43 21.17 -2.97 -7.40
C VAL A 43 20.65 -1.93 -8.40
N SER A 44 21.51 -0.99 -8.82
CA SER A 44 21.15 0.04 -9.79
C SER A 44 20.74 -0.55 -11.15
N ALA A 45 21.52 -1.50 -11.66
CA ALA A 45 21.25 -2.13 -12.95
C ALA A 45 19.94 -2.95 -12.95
N LEU A 46 19.58 -3.58 -11.83
CA LEU A 46 18.41 -4.44 -11.72
C LEU A 46 17.13 -3.68 -11.33
N PHE A 47 17.23 -2.67 -10.48
CA PHE A 47 16.08 -2.05 -9.83
C PHE A 47 15.96 -0.54 -10.07
N GLY A 48 17.01 0.11 -10.59
CA GLY A 48 17.04 1.55 -10.83
C GLY A 48 17.93 2.31 -9.84
N TYR A 49 18.15 3.59 -10.13
CA TYR A 49 19.05 4.42 -9.34
C TYR A 49 18.35 5.06 -8.14
N GLY A 50 19.06 5.17 -7.02
CA GLY A 50 18.57 5.83 -5.80
C GLY A 50 17.19 5.34 -5.38
N ASP A 51 16.26 6.29 -5.28
CA ASP A 51 14.87 6.08 -4.89
C ASP A 51 14.04 5.25 -5.88
N ASP A 52 14.44 5.13 -7.15
CA ASP A 52 13.70 4.30 -8.11
C ASP A 52 13.77 2.82 -7.73
N ALA A 53 14.93 2.35 -7.25
CA ALA A 53 15.06 0.99 -6.72
C ALA A 53 14.15 0.78 -5.50
N ARG A 54 14.10 1.76 -4.60
CA ARG A 54 13.25 1.70 -3.41
C ARG A 54 11.77 1.67 -3.80
N ARG A 55 11.33 2.47 -4.78
CA ARG A 55 9.97 2.43 -5.32
C ARG A 55 9.63 1.09 -5.96
N VAL A 56 10.58 0.47 -6.66
CA VAL A 56 10.39 -0.90 -7.19
C VAL A 56 10.13 -1.88 -6.05
N LEU A 57 10.86 -1.79 -4.94
CA LEU A 57 10.63 -2.63 -3.76
C LEU A 57 9.27 -2.35 -3.11
N VAL A 58 8.88 -1.08 -2.95
CA VAL A 58 7.56 -0.72 -2.41
C VAL A 58 6.44 -1.32 -3.27
N ASN A 59 6.49 -1.12 -4.59
CA ASN A 59 5.48 -1.66 -5.51
C ASN A 59 5.44 -3.19 -5.48
N ALA A 60 6.60 -3.86 -5.43
CA ALA A 60 6.65 -5.31 -5.31
C ALA A 60 5.99 -5.82 -4.02
N TRP A 61 6.20 -5.12 -2.90
CA TRP A 61 5.56 -5.47 -1.62
C TRP A 61 4.04 -5.23 -1.66
N LEU A 62 3.58 -4.14 -2.28
CA LEU A 62 2.15 -3.90 -2.47
C LEU A 62 1.50 -4.99 -3.35
N ASP A 63 2.15 -5.40 -4.42
CA ASP A 63 1.69 -6.46 -5.32
C ASP A 63 1.63 -7.83 -4.63
N GLU A 64 2.62 -8.13 -3.78
CA GLU A 64 2.62 -9.34 -2.95
C GLU A 64 1.48 -9.30 -1.93
N GLY A 65 1.19 -8.13 -1.32
CA GLY A 65 0.03 -7.95 -0.44
C GLY A 65 -1.30 -8.26 -1.14
N LEU A 66 -1.50 -7.79 -2.37
CA LEU A 66 -2.70 -8.12 -3.16
C LEU A 66 -2.78 -9.61 -3.49
N SER A 67 -1.64 -10.22 -3.84
CA SER A 67 -1.57 -11.65 -4.14
C SER A 67 -1.88 -12.50 -2.91
N ASN A 68 -1.35 -12.13 -1.75
CA ASN A 68 -1.60 -12.80 -0.49
C ASN A 68 -3.05 -12.62 -0.04
N MET A 69 -3.63 -11.42 -0.22
CA MET A 69 -5.05 -11.17 0.04
C MET A 69 -5.94 -12.07 -0.83
N ALA A 70 -5.64 -12.22 -2.13
CA ALA A 70 -6.40 -13.07 -3.04
C ALA A 70 -6.21 -14.57 -2.79
N ALA A 71 -5.12 -14.97 -2.12
CA ALA A 71 -4.86 -16.37 -1.76
C ALA A 71 -5.59 -16.81 -0.47
N GLN A 72 -6.09 -15.87 0.34
CA GLN A 72 -6.82 -16.21 1.56
C GLN A 72 -8.29 -16.54 1.23
N PRO A 73 -8.88 -17.54 1.90
CA PRO A 73 -10.30 -17.83 1.78
C PRO A 73 -11.09 -16.67 2.41
N SER A 74 -11.63 -15.80 1.57
CA SER A 74 -12.50 -14.70 1.98
C SER A 74 -13.76 -14.72 1.12
N THR A 75 -14.91 -14.50 1.75
CA THR A 75 -16.22 -14.50 1.09
C THR A 75 -16.83 -13.11 1.02
N SER A 76 -16.16 -12.08 1.53
CA SER A 76 -16.68 -10.72 1.56
C SER A 76 -15.60 -9.66 1.33
N VAL A 77 -16.02 -8.49 0.84
CA VAL A 77 -15.13 -7.33 0.69
C VAL A 77 -14.54 -6.95 2.06
N ARG A 78 -15.35 -6.95 3.12
CA ARG A 78 -14.91 -6.64 4.49
C ARG A 78 -13.76 -7.53 4.92
N ASP A 79 -13.91 -8.85 4.79
CA ASP A 79 -12.88 -9.80 5.23
C ASP A 79 -11.59 -9.67 4.40
N ALA A 80 -11.71 -9.41 3.10
CA ALA A 80 -10.56 -9.15 2.24
C ALA A 80 -9.81 -7.88 2.64
N LEU A 81 -10.53 -6.79 2.93
CA LEU A 81 -9.91 -5.53 3.38
C LEU A 81 -9.22 -5.68 4.74
N HIS A 82 -9.81 -6.40 5.69
CA HIS A 82 -9.16 -6.74 6.97
C HIS A 82 -7.90 -7.57 6.76
N THR A 83 -7.96 -8.58 5.89
CA THR A 83 -6.79 -9.41 5.54
C THR A 83 -5.65 -8.56 5.01
N ARG A 84 -5.94 -7.61 4.10
CA ARG A 84 -4.91 -6.71 3.58
C ARG A 84 -4.39 -5.76 4.65
N LEU A 85 -5.24 -5.23 5.52
CA LEU A 85 -4.84 -4.33 6.61
C LEU A 85 -3.89 -5.05 7.58
N GLN A 86 -4.17 -6.30 7.94
CA GLN A 86 -3.31 -7.12 8.82
C GLN A 86 -1.91 -7.35 8.25
N GLN A 87 -1.77 -7.47 6.92
CA GLN A 87 -0.46 -7.66 6.27
C GLN A 87 0.49 -6.47 6.44
N ASN A 88 -0.01 -5.30 6.85
CA ASN A 88 0.83 -4.16 7.18
C ASN A 88 1.60 -4.34 8.50
N GLU A 89 1.08 -5.13 9.44
CA GLU A 89 1.59 -5.23 10.81
C GLU A 89 3.09 -5.50 10.91
N PRO A 90 3.68 -6.45 10.14
CA PRO A 90 5.11 -6.76 10.25
C PRO A 90 6.04 -5.63 9.79
N VAL A 91 5.50 -4.60 9.10
CA VAL A 91 6.29 -3.53 8.47
C VAL A 91 5.79 -2.13 8.83
N LEU A 92 4.89 -1.98 9.80
CA LEU A 92 4.25 -0.69 10.16
C LEU A 92 5.25 0.44 10.41
N GLY A 93 6.41 0.14 11.01
CA GLY A 93 7.45 1.14 11.26
C GLY A 93 8.04 1.76 9.98
N HIS A 94 8.00 1.03 8.87
CA HIS A 94 8.61 1.40 7.58
C HIS A 94 7.59 1.96 6.58
N LEU A 95 6.29 1.75 6.80
CA LEU A 95 5.24 2.20 5.87
C LEU A 95 5.12 3.72 5.70
N PRO A 96 5.30 4.56 6.75
CA PRO A 96 5.26 6.01 6.56
C PRO A 96 6.29 6.51 5.53
N GLU A 97 7.49 5.95 5.56
CA GLU A 97 8.55 6.28 4.59
C GLU A 97 8.21 5.72 3.20
N ALA A 98 7.70 4.50 3.11
CA ALA A 98 7.26 3.89 1.85
C ALA A 98 6.20 4.73 1.13
N PHE A 99 5.19 5.21 1.87
CA PHE A 99 4.12 6.02 1.33
C PHE A 99 4.58 7.43 0.97
N ALA A 100 5.49 8.02 1.75
CA ALA A 100 6.13 9.28 1.38
C ALA A 100 6.93 9.15 0.07
N LEU A 101 7.65 8.03 -0.10
CA LEU A 101 8.41 7.72 -1.30
C LEU A 101 7.53 7.50 -2.54
N LEU A 102 6.35 6.88 -2.37
CA LEU A 102 5.35 6.77 -3.44
C LEU A 102 4.78 8.14 -3.79
N ALA A 103 4.45 8.96 -2.79
CA ALA A 103 3.88 10.29 -3.02
C ALA A 103 4.88 11.29 -3.62
N SER A 104 6.19 11.06 -3.50
CA SER A 104 7.24 11.88 -4.12
C SER A 104 7.62 11.45 -5.54
N SER A 105 6.82 10.58 -6.19
CA SER A 105 7.17 10.00 -7.49
C SER A 105 7.18 10.99 -8.66
N SER A 106 6.58 12.17 -8.52
CA SER A 106 6.59 13.19 -9.56
C SER A 106 7.79 14.10 -9.43
N LYS A 107 8.67 14.10 -10.44
CA LYS A 107 9.80 15.06 -10.55
C LYS A 107 9.32 16.52 -10.63
N LEU A 108 8.05 16.74 -10.93
CA LEU A 108 7.46 18.07 -11.18
C LEU A 108 6.57 18.55 -10.04
N VAL A 109 6.03 17.63 -9.22
CA VAL A 109 5.12 17.97 -8.12
C VAL A 109 5.66 17.31 -6.84
N PRO A 110 6.00 18.10 -5.81
CA PRO A 110 6.56 17.56 -4.56
C PRO A 110 5.68 16.53 -3.85
N LEU A 111 4.38 16.53 -4.16
CA LEU A 111 3.40 15.62 -3.59
C LEU A 111 2.37 15.21 -4.66
N ASP A 112 2.44 13.96 -5.10
CA ASP A 112 1.52 13.34 -6.03
C ASP A 112 0.59 12.38 -5.29
N PRO A 113 -0.72 12.67 -5.18
CA PRO A 113 -1.68 11.77 -4.54
C PRO A 113 -2.06 10.57 -5.43
N ILE A 114 -1.69 10.57 -6.72
CA ILE A 114 -2.13 9.54 -7.68
C ILE A 114 -1.65 8.13 -7.29
N PRO A 115 -0.38 7.89 -6.93
CA PRO A 115 0.09 6.54 -6.57
C PRO A 115 -0.62 5.99 -5.32
N ALA A 116 -0.87 6.85 -4.34
CA ALA A 116 -1.59 6.50 -3.12
C ALA A 116 -3.05 6.12 -3.41
N ALA A 117 -3.73 6.93 -4.24
CA ALA A 117 -5.08 6.62 -4.70
C ALA A 117 -5.10 5.29 -5.46
N GLN A 118 -4.19 5.10 -6.42
CA GLN A 118 -4.07 3.87 -7.19
C GLN A 118 -3.88 2.63 -6.29
N HIS A 119 -3.04 2.71 -5.27
CA HIS A 119 -2.87 1.62 -4.30
C HIS A 119 -4.20 1.23 -3.64
N THR A 120 -4.91 2.18 -3.04
CA THR A 120 -6.18 1.91 -2.36
C THR A 120 -7.26 1.39 -3.31
N PHE A 121 -7.31 1.90 -4.55
CA PHE A 121 -8.22 1.39 -5.58
C PHE A 121 -7.90 -0.06 -5.99
N ARG A 122 -6.61 -0.43 -6.11
CA ARG A 122 -6.20 -1.79 -6.43
C ARG A 122 -6.56 -2.79 -5.33
N VAL A 123 -6.44 -2.38 -4.07
CA VAL A 123 -6.88 -3.17 -2.91
C VAL A 123 -8.38 -3.45 -3.01
N VAL A 124 -9.18 -2.41 -3.19
CA VAL A 124 -10.64 -2.55 -3.29
C VAL A 124 -11.08 -3.34 -4.51
N ASP A 125 -10.49 -3.10 -5.68
CA ASP A 125 -10.79 -3.88 -6.88
C ASP A 125 -10.54 -5.37 -6.65
N THR A 126 -9.41 -5.71 -6.02
CA THR A 126 -9.08 -7.10 -5.69
C THR A 126 -10.04 -7.67 -4.64
N ALA A 127 -10.44 -6.90 -3.63
CA ALA A 127 -11.43 -7.31 -2.63
C ALA A 127 -12.82 -7.56 -3.24
N CYS A 128 -13.29 -6.70 -4.13
CA CYS A 128 -14.55 -6.91 -4.88
C CYS A 128 -14.49 -8.15 -5.76
N ARG A 129 -13.35 -8.42 -6.42
CA ARG A 129 -13.15 -9.64 -7.21
C ARG A 129 -13.20 -10.90 -6.35
N ILE A 130 -12.58 -10.89 -5.18
CA ILE A 130 -12.63 -12.00 -4.21
C ILE A 130 -14.07 -12.27 -3.77
N ALA A 131 -14.84 -11.21 -3.48
CA ALA A 131 -16.23 -11.31 -3.04
C ALA A 131 -17.24 -11.67 -4.17
N ASN A 132 -16.77 -11.83 -5.42
CA ASN A 132 -17.59 -12.08 -6.60
C ASN A 132 -18.73 -11.04 -6.79
N ASP A 133 -18.45 -9.77 -6.48
CA ASP A 133 -19.41 -8.67 -6.61
C ASP A 133 -19.70 -8.34 -8.09
N GLN A 134 -20.98 -8.40 -8.48
CA GLN A 134 -21.49 -8.27 -9.85
C GLN A 134 -22.19 -6.91 -10.10
N SER A 135 -21.76 -5.83 -9.44
CA SER A 135 -22.36 -4.49 -9.59
C SER A 135 -22.18 -3.85 -10.99
N VAL A 136 -23.15 -3.02 -11.40
CA VAL A 136 -23.27 -2.41 -12.75
C VAL A 136 -22.31 -1.23 -12.98
N GLN A 137 -21.83 -1.06 -14.22
CA GLN A 137 -20.77 -0.17 -14.71
C GLN A 137 -20.79 1.36 -14.41
N LEU A 138 -21.73 1.93 -13.65
CA LEU A 138 -21.55 3.29 -13.09
C LEU A 138 -21.74 3.38 -11.58
N ALA A 139 -22.64 2.56 -11.01
CA ALA A 139 -22.76 2.40 -9.57
C ALA A 139 -21.47 1.79 -8.97
N TRP A 140 -20.87 0.81 -9.65
CA TRP A 140 -19.63 0.14 -9.23
C TRP A 140 -18.46 1.11 -8.99
N TRP A 141 -18.31 2.18 -9.78
CA TRP A 141 -17.14 3.06 -9.69
C TRP A 141 -17.25 3.94 -8.44
N LYS A 142 -18.45 4.46 -8.17
CA LYS A 142 -18.73 5.28 -6.98
C LYS A 142 -18.60 4.47 -5.71
N GLU A 143 -19.09 3.23 -5.73
CA GLU A 143 -18.94 2.28 -4.62
C GLU A 143 -17.45 1.96 -4.37
N ARG A 144 -16.68 1.64 -5.41
CA ARG A 144 -15.23 1.38 -5.26
C ARG A 144 -14.44 2.60 -4.83
N ALA A 145 -14.80 3.80 -5.28
CA ALA A 145 -14.17 5.04 -4.83
C ALA A 145 -14.42 5.28 -3.33
N THR A 146 -15.65 5.04 -2.87
CA THR A 146 -16.01 5.15 -1.44
C THR A 146 -15.24 4.13 -0.61
N LEU A 147 -15.22 2.86 -1.05
CA LEU A 147 -14.45 1.80 -0.38
C LEU A 147 -12.95 2.10 -0.38
N ALA A 148 -12.40 2.69 -1.45
CA ALA A 148 -10.97 3.02 -1.54
C ALA A 148 -10.62 4.13 -0.54
N ALA A 149 -11.50 5.12 -0.40
CA ALA A 149 -11.36 6.16 0.62
C ALA A 149 -11.45 5.59 2.05
N VAL A 150 -12.41 4.69 2.31
CA VAL A 150 -12.56 3.98 3.59
C VAL A 150 -11.29 3.19 3.94
N TYR A 151 -10.82 2.37 3.01
CA TYR A 151 -9.60 1.57 3.22
C TYR A 151 -8.37 2.47 3.41
N GLY A 152 -8.21 3.51 2.58
CA GLY A 152 -7.10 4.46 2.69
C GLY A 152 -7.09 5.21 4.03
N ALA A 153 -8.26 5.58 4.56
CA ALA A 153 -8.37 6.18 5.88
C ALA A 153 -7.99 5.19 6.99
N ALA A 154 -8.43 3.94 6.90
CA ALA A 154 -8.09 2.90 7.86
C ALA A 154 -6.59 2.55 7.86
N GLU A 155 -5.99 2.43 6.68
CA GLU A 155 -4.55 2.17 6.52
C GLU A 155 -3.71 3.30 7.10
N LEU A 156 -4.13 4.56 6.89
CA LEU A 156 -3.47 5.70 7.51
C LEU A 156 -3.62 5.71 9.03
N HIS A 157 -4.84 5.46 9.52
CA HIS A 157 -5.11 5.36 10.95
C HIS A 157 -4.23 4.29 11.60
N GLN A 158 -4.03 3.16 10.91
CA GLN A 158 -3.16 2.07 11.34
C GLN A 158 -1.70 2.52 11.57
N LEU A 159 -1.18 3.49 10.80
CA LEU A 159 0.18 4.00 10.98
C LEU A 159 0.40 4.70 12.34
N THR A 160 -0.67 5.17 12.97
CA THR A 160 -0.62 5.88 14.26
C THR A 160 -1.25 5.08 15.40
N SER A 161 -2.27 4.29 15.09
CA SER A 161 -3.14 3.62 16.07
C SER A 161 -3.46 2.18 15.64
N PRO A 162 -2.44 1.31 15.48
CA PRO A 162 -2.57 0.01 14.84
C PRO A 162 -3.58 -0.92 15.51
N THR A 163 -3.65 -0.91 16.84
CA THR A 163 -4.57 -1.75 17.62
C THR A 163 -6.04 -1.43 17.40
N THR A 164 -6.35 -0.20 16.97
CA THR A 164 -7.72 0.27 16.75
C THR A 164 -8.12 0.30 15.27
N ALA A 165 -7.20 0.04 14.36
CA ALA A 165 -7.43 0.13 12.92
C ALA A 165 -8.48 -0.85 12.37
N PRO A 166 -8.55 -2.12 12.82
CA PRO A 166 -9.63 -3.02 12.38
C PRO A 166 -11.02 -2.51 12.78
N ALA A 167 -11.20 -2.09 14.03
CA ALA A 167 -12.47 -1.53 14.50
C ALA A 167 -12.84 -0.22 13.80
N PHE A 168 -11.83 0.61 13.47
CA PHE A 168 -12.04 1.83 12.71
C PHE A 168 -12.46 1.54 11.25
N LEU A 169 -11.88 0.52 10.61
CA LEU A 169 -12.31 0.04 9.29
C LEU A 169 -13.77 -0.42 9.33
N ASP A 170 -14.16 -1.24 10.31
CA ASP A 170 -15.54 -1.73 10.43
C ASP A 170 -16.54 -0.58 10.59
N LYS A 171 -16.23 0.38 11.45
CA LYS A 171 -17.05 1.58 11.63
C LYS A 171 -17.25 2.34 10.32
N LEU A 172 -16.18 2.57 9.56
CA LEU A 172 -16.25 3.29 8.29
C LEU A 172 -17.03 2.51 7.21
N LEU A 173 -16.91 1.19 7.17
CA LEU A 173 -17.68 0.33 6.28
C LEU A 173 -19.18 0.36 6.62
N ASP A 174 -19.52 0.32 7.91
CA ASP A 174 -20.91 0.41 8.37
C ASP A 174 -21.51 1.78 8.04
N GLU A 175 -20.78 2.87 8.30
CA GLU A 175 -21.19 4.23 7.92
C GLU A 175 -21.43 4.34 6.40
N ALA A 176 -20.49 3.88 5.58
CA ALA A 176 -20.61 3.89 4.12
C ALA A 176 -21.82 3.08 3.61
N SER A 177 -22.12 1.94 4.25
CA SER A 177 -23.28 1.09 3.88
C SER A 177 -24.63 1.71 4.30
N SER A 178 -24.65 2.43 5.44
CA SER A 178 -25.84 3.10 5.97
C SER A 178 -26.18 4.38 5.22
N LEU A 179 -25.18 5.05 4.65
CA LEU A 179 -25.28 6.18 3.72
C LEU A 179 -25.66 5.68 2.32
N HIS A 180 -26.78 4.98 2.21
CA HIS A 180 -27.23 4.28 1.01
C HIS A 180 -27.59 5.20 -0.19
N LYS A 181 -27.18 6.49 -0.22
CA LYS A 181 -27.70 7.46 -1.19
C LYS A 181 -27.02 8.84 -1.30
N VAL A 182 -25.69 8.99 -1.16
CA VAL A 182 -25.04 10.26 -1.61
C VAL A 182 -23.90 9.97 -2.57
N ALA A 183 -24.25 10.12 -3.84
CA ALA A 183 -23.36 10.00 -4.97
C ALA A 183 -22.65 11.33 -5.31
N ASP A 184 -22.64 12.31 -4.40
CA ASP A 184 -22.30 13.71 -4.68
C ASP A 184 -21.10 14.31 -3.89
N GLU A 185 -20.47 13.62 -2.95
CA GLU A 185 -19.30 14.18 -2.22
C GLU A 185 -18.08 13.25 -2.19
N VAL A 186 -17.67 12.78 -3.37
CA VAL A 186 -16.34 12.18 -3.57
C VAL A 186 -15.22 13.20 -3.28
N GLY A 187 -15.51 14.50 -3.31
CA GLY A 187 -14.55 15.58 -3.07
C GLY A 187 -14.17 15.83 -1.60
N LEU A 188 -15.07 15.58 -0.63
CA LEU A 188 -14.81 15.94 0.77
C LEU A 188 -13.84 14.96 1.46
N PHE A 189 -13.98 13.65 1.21
CA PHE A 189 -13.17 12.62 1.87
C PHE A 189 -11.75 12.53 1.33
N SER A 190 -11.55 12.75 0.03
CA SER A 190 -10.22 12.84 -0.59
C SER A 190 -9.36 13.92 0.09
N SER A 191 -9.96 15.08 0.41
CA SER A 191 -9.26 16.17 1.10
C SER A 191 -8.84 15.83 2.54
N TYR A 192 -9.59 14.96 3.23
CA TYR A 192 -9.33 14.57 4.62
C TYR A 192 -8.20 13.54 4.72
N VAL A 193 -8.24 12.51 3.87
CA VAL A 193 -7.16 11.51 3.77
C VAL A 193 -5.86 12.21 3.34
N PHE A 194 -5.92 13.08 2.32
CA PHE A 194 -4.77 13.86 1.86
C PHE A 194 -4.18 14.76 2.95
N LYS A 195 -5.00 15.54 3.66
CA LYS A 195 -4.52 16.40 4.77
C LYS A 195 -3.88 15.59 5.89
N SER A 196 -4.40 14.40 6.17
CA SER A 196 -3.86 13.54 7.21
C SER A 196 -2.49 12.94 6.81
N TRP A 197 -2.30 12.59 5.54
CA TRP A 197 -1.00 12.14 5.00
C TRP A 197 0.02 13.28 5.01
N VAL A 198 -0.38 14.49 4.61
CA VAL A 198 0.45 15.71 4.66
C VAL A 198 0.85 16.05 6.10
N GLY A 199 -0.06 15.93 7.06
CA GLY A 199 0.21 16.17 8.47
C GLY A 199 1.28 15.23 9.03
N ILE A 200 1.18 13.94 8.71
CA ILE A 200 2.18 12.94 9.13
C ILE A 200 3.54 13.22 8.47
N ALA A 201 3.57 13.52 7.17
CA ALA A 201 4.80 13.84 6.45
C ALA A 201 5.50 15.10 6.99
N ARG A 202 4.75 16.16 7.34
CA ARG A 202 5.28 17.36 8.02
C ARG A 202 5.80 17.06 9.41
N SER A 203 5.04 16.30 10.22
CA SER A 203 5.42 15.98 11.60
C SER A 203 6.72 15.17 11.70
N LYS A 204 7.06 14.42 10.65
CA LYS A 204 8.28 13.62 10.56
C LYS A 204 9.41 14.31 9.78
N GLY A 205 9.23 15.56 9.35
CA GLY A 205 10.28 16.37 8.72
C GLY A 205 10.55 16.05 7.25
N PHE A 206 9.66 15.34 6.55
CA PHE A 206 9.84 14.98 5.14
C PHE A 206 9.46 16.08 4.16
N ILE A 207 8.66 17.06 4.60
CA ILE A 207 8.24 18.23 3.82
C ILE A 207 8.20 19.45 4.75
N SER A 208 8.76 20.58 4.30
CA SER A 208 8.72 21.87 5.00
C SER A 208 7.47 22.66 4.65
#